data_AF-A0A0M3JH49-F1
#
_entry.id   AF-A0A0M3JH49-F1
#
_cell.length_a   1.000
_cell.length_b   1.000
_cell.length_c   1.000
_cell.angle_alpha   90.00
_cell.angle_beta   90.00
_cell.angle_gamma   90.00
#
_symmetry.space_group_name_H-M   'P 1'
#
loop_
_entity.id
_entity.type
_entity.pdbx_description
1 polymer ?
#
loop_
_entity_poly.entity_id
_entity_poly.type
_entity_poly.pdbx_seq_one_letter_code
_entity_poly.pdbx_strand_id
1 'polypeptide(L)'
;LRYDYSEKRSLPITIPSYQTVSANGEHFVAYNVHMAGRHLGSRRYSEFVNLNNALKREFIDFDFPKLPSKWPFSLSEQQLDSRRRGLELYLEKVCAIKVIADSDIIQEFLMEDSSSECATADVHIRVLLPDANSLVLNIKRQSNAKHLYAVRFLI
;
A
#
# COMPACT_ATOMS: atom_id res chain seq x y z
N LEU A 1 1.16 -31.06 0.92
CA LEU A 1 1.56 -30.93 -0.50
C LEU A 1 2.93 -30.29 -0.53
N ARG A 2 3.85 -30.76 -1.38
CA ARG A 2 5.16 -30.12 -1.55
C ARG A 2 5.05 -29.18 -2.74
N TYR A 3 5.26 -27.90 -2.52
CA TYR A 3 5.21 -26.90 -3.58
C TYR A 3 6.51 -26.95 -4.42
N ASP A 4 6.40 -26.62 -5.70
CA ASP A 4 7.57 -26.41 -6.56
C ASP A 4 7.95 -24.92 -6.57
N TYR A 5 9.08 -24.60 -5.94
CA TYR A 5 9.62 -23.24 -5.86
C TYR A 5 10.67 -22.94 -6.94
N SER A 6 10.93 -23.88 -7.85
CA SER A 6 11.97 -23.72 -8.89
C SER A 6 11.51 -22.80 -10.02
N GLU A 7 10.20 -22.71 -10.26
CA GLU A 7 9.64 -21.87 -11.32
C GLU A 7 9.67 -20.40 -10.91
N LYS A 8 10.50 -19.63 -11.62
CA LYS A 8 10.71 -18.21 -11.39
C LYS A 8 10.12 -17.36 -12.51
N ARG A 9 9.59 -16.19 -12.15
CA ARG A 9 9.15 -15.16 -13.08
C ARG A 9 9.61 -13.79 -12.61
N SER A 10 9.79 -12.86 -13.55
CA SER A 10 9.91 -11.45 -13.20
C SER A 10 8.51 -10.84 -13.19
N LEU A 11 8.16 -10.15 -12.12
CA LEU A 11 6.98 -9.30 -12.06
C LEU A 11 7.46 -7.86 -11.86
N PRO A 12 6.99 -6.88 -12.67
CA PRO A 12 7.40 -5.49 -12.57
C PRO A 12 6.69 -4.80 -11.38
N ILE A 13 6.83 -5.37 -10.18
CA ILE A 13 6.23 -4.86 -8.94
C ILE A 13 7.17 -3.84 -8.31
N THR A 14 6.62 -2.68 -7.91
CA THR A 14 7.38 -1.59 -7.30
C THR A 14 6.60 -0.97 -6.15
N ILE A 15 7.30 -0.27 -5.26
CA ILE A 15 6.74 0.59 -4.22
C ILE A 15 7.37 1.97 -4.38
N PRO A 16 6.97 2.77 -5.38
CA PRO A 16 7.66 4.01 -5.73
C PRO A 16 7.53 5.12 -4.69
N SER A 17 6.57 5.03 -3.76
CA SER A 17 6.25 6.11 -2.82
C SER A 17 5.60 5.59 -1.54
N TYR A 18 5.56 6.46 -0.53
CA TYR A 18 4.74 6.32 0.66
C TYR A 18 3.99 7.63 0.93
N GLN A 19 2.93 7.56 1.72
CA GLN A 19 2.12 8.71 2.10
C GLN A 19 1.64 8.57 3.55
N THR A 20 1.47 9.71 4.22
CA THR A 20 0.78 9.75 5.51
C THR A 20 -0.72 9.75 5.26
N VAL A 21 -1.39 8.73 5.78
CA VAL A 21 -2.84 8.55 5.71
C VAL A 21 -3.45 8.96 7.04
N SER A 22 -4.53 9.74 6.97
CA SER A 22 -5.38 10.04 8.12
C SER A 22 -6.73 9.36 7.87
N ALA A 23 -7.03 8.32 8.66
CA ALA A 23 -8.27 7.57 8.56
C ALA A 23 -8.74 7.16 9.95
N ASN A 24 -10.05 7.25 10.21
CA ASN A 24 -10.67 6.84 11.48
C ASN A 24 -10.02 7.43 12.75
N GLY A 25 -9.43 8.62 12.66
CA GLY A 25 -8.72 9.27 13.77
C GLY A 25 -7.29 8.77 14.02
N GLU A 26 -6.79 7.83 13.21
CA GLU A 26 -5.41 7.37 13.23
C GLU A 26 -4.60 8.01 12.10
N HIS A 27 -3.34 8.34 12.39
CA HIS A 27 -2.35 8.74 11.40
C HIS A 27 -1.32 7.63 11.23
N PHE A 28 -1.15 7.14 10.01
CA PHE A 28 -0.18 6.09 9.71
C PHE A 28 0.48 6.30 8.35
N VAL A 29 1.62 5.65 8.13
CA VAL A 29 2.29 5.64 6.82
C VAL A 29 1.85 4.43 6.02
N ALA A 30 1.36 4.69 4.81
CA ALA A 30 1.04 3.68 3.81
C ALA A 30 2.06 3.70 2.66
N TYR A 31 2.41 2.52 2.17
CA TYR A 31 3.35 2.30 1.08
C TYR A 31 2.56 1.94 -0.19
N ASN A 32 2.79 2.68 -1.28
CA ASN A 32 1.99 2.57 -2.50
C ASN A 32 2.56 1.49 -3.41
N VAL A 33 1.89 0.35 -3.50
CA VAL A 33 2.30 -0.80 -4.32
C VAL A 33 1.80 -0.63 -5.75
N HIS A 34 2.70 -0.83 -6.72
CA HIS A 34 2.42 -0.72 -8.14
C HIS A 34 2.89 -1.97 -8.88
N MET A 35 2.26 -2.28 -10.02
CA MET A 35 2.73 -3.30 -10.94
C MET A 35 2.65 -2.76 -12.37
N ALA A 36 3.77 -2.82 -13.10
CA ALA A 36 3.90 -2.25 -14.44
C ALA A 36 3.42 -0.78 -14.51
N GLY A 37 3.69 0.01 -13.45
CA GLY A 37 3.25 1.40 -13.33
C GLY A 37 1.80 1.61 -12.92
N ARG A 38 0.97 0.56 -12.84
CA ARG A 38 -0.41 0.64 -12.33
C ARG A 38 -0.43 0.55 -10.81
N HIS A 39 -1.12 1.48 -10.14
CA HIS A 39 -1.35 1.40 -8.70
C HIS A 39 -2.27 0.21 -8.38
N LEU A 40 -1.83 -0.63 -7.46
CA LEU A 40 -2.56 -1.81 -6.99
C LEU A 40 -3.20 -1.58 -5.63
N GLY A 41 -2.53 -0.82 -4.75
CA GLY A 41 -3.05 -0.51 -3.42
C GLY A 41 -2.03 0.21 -2.55
N SER A 42 -2.48 0.68 -1.39
CA SER A 42 -1.66 1.38 -0.40
C SER A 42 -1.73 0.63 0.91
N ARG A 43 -0.59 0.10 1.37
CA ARG A 43 -0.53 -0.83 2.50
C ARG A 43 0.33 -0.27 3.63
N ARG A 44 -0.15 -0.28 4.87
CA ARG A 44 0.64 0.08 6.04
C ARG A 44 1.60 -1.06 6.39
N TYR A 45 2.71 -0.74 7.06
CA TYR A 45 3.76 -1.74 7.33
C TYR A 45 3.26 -3.00 8.07
N SER A 46 2.28 -2.87 8.97
CA SER A 46 1.72 -4.03 9.67
C SER A 46 0.95 -5.00 8.75
N GLU A 47 0.40 -4.53 7.62
CA GLU A 47 -0.19 -5.42 6.61
C GLU A 47 0.88 -6.28 5.92
N PHE A 48 2.08 -5.73 5.66
CA PHE A 48 3.20 -6.53 5.17
C PHE A 48 3.69 -7.58 6.18
N VAL A 49 3.63 -7.25 7.48
CA VAL A 49 3.93 -8.22 8.54
C VAL A 49 2.90 -9.35 8.56
N ASN A 50 1.62 -9.02 8.41
CA ASN A 50 0.54 -10.00 8.34
C ASN A 50 0.68 -10.89 7.10
N LEU A 51 0.98 -10.30 5.94
CA LEU A 51 1.30 -11.02 4.70
C LEU A 51 2.44 -12.01 4.94
N ASN A 52 3.58 -11.54 5.44
CA ASN A 52 4.75 -12.39 5.68
C ASN A 52 4.42 -13.57 6.62
N ASN A 53 3.62 -13.33 7.66
CA ASN A 53 3.22 -14.39 8.59
C ASN A 53 2.23 -15.38 7.95
N ALA A 54 1.31 -14.93 7.10
CA ALA A 54 0.43 -15.80 6.34
C ALA A 54 1.23 -16.69 5.38
N LEU A 55 2.14 -16.09 4.61
CA LEU A 55 3.01 -16.81 3.69
C LEU A 55 3.89 -17.86 4.39
N LYS A 56 4.49 -17.52 5.54
CA LYS A 56 5.30 -18.47 6.32
C LYS A 56 4.50 -19.63 6.91
N ARG A 57 3.19 -19.46 7.14
CA ARG A 57 2.31 -20.54 7.60
C ARG A 57 1.90 -21.45 6.46
N GLU A 58 1.73 -20.91 5.25
CA GLU A 58 1.31 -21.65 4.07
C GLU A 58 2.50 -22.40 3.41
N PHE A 59 3.62 -21.70 3.23
CA PHE A 59 4.81 -22.19 2.54
C PHE A 59 5.93 -22.48 3.56
N ILE A 60 5.69 -23.41 4.48
CA ILE A 60 6.53 -23.68 5.66
C ILE A 60 7.97 -24.06 5.29
N ASP A 61 8.17 -24.70 4.14
CA ASP A 61 9.46 -25.17 3.64
C ASP A 61 10.16 -24.16 2.71
N PHE A 62 9.60 -22.96 2.51
CA PHE A 62 10.23 -21.89 1.74
C PHE A 62 11.06 -20.95 2.63
N ASP A 63 12.31 -20.68 2.21
CA ASP A 63 13.19 -19.73 2.89
C ASP A 63 12.86 -18.28 2.47
N PHE A 64 11.97 -17.65 3.22
CA PHE A 64 11.51 -16.29 2.92
C PHE A 64 12.61 -15.23 3.13
N PRO A 65 12.69 -14.23 2.22
CA PRO A 65 13.56 -13.08 2.44
C PRO A 65 13.17 -12.36 3.74
N LYS A 66 14.16 -11.72 4.39
CA LYS A 66 13.92 -10.95 5.61
C LYS A 66 13.07 -9.72 5.31
N LEU A 67 11.94 -9.60 6.01
CA LEU A 67 11.14 -8.39 6.03
C LEU A 67 11.90 -7.30 6.81
N PRO A 68 11.85 -6.00 6.40
CA PRO A 68 12.39 -4.91 7.22
C PRO A 68 11.86 -4.97 8.64
N SER A 69 12.71 -4.72 9.64
CA SER A 69 12.34 -4.87 11.05
C SER A 69 11.38 -3.77 11.56
N LYS A 70 10.63 -4.13 12.61
CA LYS A 70 9.88 -3.17 13.41
C LYS A 70 10.85 -2.25 14.14
N TRP A 71 10.45 -0.98 14.28
CA TRP A 71 11.16 0.01 15.06
C TRP A 71 10.22 0.51 16.16
N PRO A 72 10.67 0.60 17.43
CA PRO A 72 9.80 0.94 18.55
C PRO A 72 9.50 2.44 18.68
N PHE A 73 10.15 3.28 17.87
CA PHE A 73 9.97 4.73 17.86
C PHE A 73 9.38 5.21 16.53
N SER A 74 8.92 6.47 16.50
CA SER A 74 8.59 7.16 15.26
C SER A 74 9.79 7.15 14.31
N LEU A 75 9.54 6.88 13.03
CA LEU A 75 10.57 6.82 12.02
C LEU A 75 10.84 8.20 11.45
N SER A 76 12.11 8.51 11.18
CA SER A 76 12.48 9.64 10.34
C SER A 76 12.15 9.37 8.87
N GLU A 77 12.07 10.42 8.04
CA GLU A 77 11.88 10.29 6.58
C GLU A 77 12.89 9.34 5.93
N GLN A 78 14.17 9.41 6.34
CA GLN A 78 15.20 8.51 5.85
C GLN A 78 14.91 7.04 6.20
N GLN A 79 14.39 6.79 7.40
CA GLN A 79 14.02 5.43 7.82
C GLN A 79 12.74 4.95 7.12
N LEU A 80 11.80 5.85 6.80
CA LEU A 80 10.61 5.55 6.01
C LEU A 80 10.97 5.14 4.58
N ASP A 81 11.86 5.88 3.90
CA ASP A 81 12.34 5.53 2.56
C ASP A 81 13.19 4.25 2.57
N SER A 82 14.03 4.05 3.59
CA SER A 82 14.77 2.79 3.76
C SER A 82 13.83 1.59 3.92
N ARG A 83 12.75 1.75 4.70
CA ARG A 83 11.71 0.74 4.83
C ARG A 83 10.98 0.53 3.51
N ARG A 84 10.63 1.59 2.77
CA ARG A 84 9.98 1.50 1.45
C ARG A 84 10.79 0.62 0.49
N ARG A 85 12.10 0.92 0.34
CA ARG A 85 13.01 0.11 -0.50
C ARG A 85 13.11 -1.34 -0.03
N GLY A 86 13.17 -1.56 1.29
CA GLY A 86 13.22 -2.90 1.86
C GLY A 86 11.93 -3.71 1.62
N LEU A 87 10.77 -3.06 1.65
CA LEU A 87 9.47 -3.68 1.33
C LEU A 87 9.36 -4.00 -0.16
N GLU A 88 9.86 -3.12 -1.03
CA GLU A 88 9.93 -3.35 -2.48
C GLU A 88 10.78 -4.59 -2.78
N LEU A 89 12.01 -4.64 -2.26
CA LEU A 89 12.91 -5.80 -2.42
C LEU A 89 12.31 -7.09 -1.85
N TYR A 90 11.57 -7.00 -0.75
CA TYR A 90 10.87 -8.15 -0.17
C TYR A 90 9.81 -8.67 -1.13
N LEU A 91 8.93 -7.80 -1.63
CA LEU A 91 7.87 -8.19 -2.57
C LEU A 91 8.45 -8.70 -3.88
N GLU A 92 9.49 -8.07 -4.44
CA GLU A 92 10.17 -8.56 -5.64
C GLU A 92 10.65 -10.00 -5.48
N LYS A 93 11.31 -10.32 -4.35
CA LYS A 93 11.83 -11.67 -4.09
C LYS A 93 10.74 -12.70 -3.85
N VAL A 94 9.69 -12.33 -3.13
CA VAL A 94 8.54 -13.22 -2.87
C VAL A 94 7.76 -13.48 -4.15
N CYS A 95 7.47 -12.43 -4.91
CA CYS A 95 6.70 -12.51 -6.16
C CYS A 95 7.50 -13.10 -7.33
N ALA A 96 8.82 -13.25 -7.19
CA ALA A 96 9.65 -13.94 -8.16
C ALA A 96 9.37 -15.44 -8.24
N ILE A 97 8.82 -16.04 -7.19
CA ILE A 97 8.49 -17.47 -7.15
C ILE A 97 7.04 -17.65 -7.57
N LYS A 98 6.82 -18.33 -8.70
CA LYS A 98 5.50 -18.36 -9.35
C LYS A 98 4.40 -18.89 -8.43
N VAL A 99 4.62 -20.03 -7.77
CA VAL A 99 3.60 -20.65 -6.91
C VAL A 99 3.19 -19.76 -5.73
N ILE A 100 4.12 -18.95 -5.20
CA ILE A 100 3.83 -18.00 -4.13
C ILE A 100 3.09 -16.80 -4.70
N ALA A 101 3.56 -16.27 -5.83
CA ALA A 101 3.00 -15.12 -6.48
C ALA A 101 1.58 -15.35 -7.02
N ASP A 102 1.24 -16.59 -7.39
CA ASP A 102 -0.09 -17.02 -7.84
C ASP A 102 -1.00 -17.44 -6.67
N SER A 103 -0.53 -17.40 -5.42
CA SER A 103 -1.33 -17.77 -4.25
C SER A 103 -2.41 -16.73 -3.93
N ASP A 104 -3.53 -17.19 -3.39
CA ASP A 104 -4.63 -16.32 -2.94
C ASP A 104 -4.16 -15.27 -1.94
N ILE A 105 -3.18 -15.62 -1.08
CA ILE A 105 -2.58 -14.72 -0.09
C ILE A 105 -1.93 -13.50 -0.77
N ILE A 106 -1.16 -13.70 -1.84
CA ILE A 106 -0.53 -12.60 -2.59
C ILE A 106 -1.58 -11.84 -3.39
N GLN A 107 -2.49 -12.56 -4.06
CA GLN A 107 -3.53 -11.92 -4.88
C GLN A 107 -4.42 -11.01 -4.03
N GLU A 108 -4.88 -11.46 -2.86
CA GLU A 108 -5.65 -10.66 -1.91
C GLU A 108 -4.87 -9.44 -1.42
N PHE A 109 -3.60 -9.60 -1.04
CA PHE A 109 -2.77 -8.48 -0.60
C PHE A 109 -2.56 -7.41 -1.70
N LEU A 110 -2.43 -7.84 -2.96
CA LEU A 110 -2.23 -6.97 -4.11
C LEU A 110 -3.53 -6.36 -4.65
N MET A 111 -4.71 -6.89 -4.33
CA MET A 111 -5.97 -6.30 -4.75
C MET A 111 -6.30 -5.05 -3.92
N GLU A 112 -6.94 -4.05 -4.54
CA GLU A 112 -7.41 -2.86 -3.84
C GLU A 112 -8.66 -3.24 -3.03
N ASP A 113 -8.53 -3.36 -1.70
CA ASP A 113 -9.70 -3.51 -0.86
C ASP A 113 -10.50 -2.20 -0.90
N SER A 114 -11.68 -2.23 -1.53
CA SER A 114 -12.68 -1.16 -1.43
C SER A 114 -13.10 -0.87 0.02
N SER A 115 -12.79 -1.79 0.95
CA SER A 115 -12.97 -1.68 2.40
C SER A 115 -11.68 -1.32 3.15
N SER A 116 -10.54 -1.11 2.48
CA SER A 116 -9.32 -0.67 3.17
C SER A 116 -9.55 0.70 3.82
N GLU A 117 -8.95 0.91 5.00
CA GLU A 117 -8.98 2.22 5.66
C GLU A 117 -8.45 3.34 4.76
N CYS A 118 -7.59 2.98 3.79
CA CYS A 118 -7.07 3.87 2.77
C CYS A 118 -8.10 4.27 1.70
N ALA A 119 -9.11 3.45 1.40
CA ALA A 119 -10.24 3.85 0.55
C ALA A 119 -11.08 4.94 1.24
N THR A 120 -11.21 4.85 2.56
CA THR A 120 -11.88 5.84 3.42
C THR A 120 -10.98 6.97 3.92
N ALA A 121 -9.75 7.06 3.41
CA ALA A 121 -8.79 8.08 3.82
C ALA A 121 -9.26 9.47 3.42
N ASP A 122 -8.97 10.46 4.26
CA ASP A 122 -9.12 11.86 3.89
C ASP A 122 -7.96 12.30 2.98
N VAL A 123 -8.28 13.04 1.93
CA VAL A 123 -7.35 13.58 0.93
C VAL A 123 -7.53 15.09 0.83
N HIS A 124 -6.39 15.79 0.76
CA HIS A 124 -6.38 17.21 0.49
C HIS A 124 -6.44 17.46 -1.03
N ILE A 125 -7.51 18.09 -1.48
CA ILE A 125 -7.65 18.53 -2.87
C ILE A 125 -7.53 20.04 -2.92
N ARG A 126 -6.66 20.55 -3.80
CA ARG A 126 -6.58 21.97 -4.14
C ARG A 126 -7.29 22.19 -5.48
N VAL A 127 -8.42 22.89 -5.45
CA VAL A 127 -9.20 23.24 -6.63
C VAL A 127 -8.88 24.70 -7.01
N LEU A 128 -8.39 24.92 -8.22
CA LEU A 128 -8.21 26.27 -8.76
C LEU A 128 -9.58 26.78 -9.24
N LEU A 129 -9.94 27.98 -8.79
CA LEU A 129 -11.19 28.64 -9.14
C LEU A 129 -11.01 29.64 -10.30
N PRO A 130 -12.09 30.02 -11.01
CA PRO A 130 -12.01 30.96 -12.14
C PRO A 130 -11.47 32.36 -11.80
N ASP A 131 -11.56 32.76 -10.53
CA ASP A 131 -11.02 34.02 -10.00
C ASP A 131 -9.52 33.94 -9.64
N ALA A 132 -8.85 32.85 -10.05
CA ALA A 132 -7.47 32.50 -9.74
C ALA A 132 -7.17 32.19 -8.26
N ASN A 133 -8.18 32.16 -7.38
CA ASN A 133 -8.03 31.69 -6.01
C ASN A 133 -8.01 30.14 -5.95
N SER A 134 -7.50 29.58 -4.86
CA SER A 134 -7.52 28.13 -4.64
C SER A 134 -8.36 27.74 -3.42
N LEU A 135 -9.28 26.81 -3.60
CA LEU A 135 -10.01 26.16 -2.52
C LEU A 135 -9.30 24.88 -2.11
N VAL A 136 -8.93 24.77 -0.82
CA VAL A 136 -8.37 23.54 -0.26
C VAL A 136 -9.46 22.80 0.49
N LEU A 137 -9.76 21.58 0.05
CA LEU A 137 -10.78 20.71 0.64
C LEU A 137 -10.10 19.51 1.29
N ASN A 138 -10.61 19.07 2.44
CA ASN A 138 -10.29 17.77 3.01
C ASN A 138 -11.51 16.86 2.84
N ILE A 139 -11.40 15.84 1.98
CA ILE A 139 -12.54 14.98 1.61
C ILE A 139 -12.12 13.51 1.62
N LYS A 140 -13.09 12.59 1.68
CA LYS A 140 -12.79 11.16 1.54
C LYS A 140 -12.30 10.85 0.12
N ARG A 141 -11.31 9.97 -0.04
CA ARG A 141 -10.72 9.54 -1.34
C ARG A 141 -11.77 9.04 -2.33
N GLN A 142 -12.82 8.37 -1.84
CA GLN A 142 -13.96 7.89 -2.62
C GLN A 142 -15.04 8.94 -2.94
N SER A 143 -14.85 10.19 -2.53
CA SER A 143 -15.83 11.27 -2.78
C SER A 143 -15.94 11.55 -4.27
N ASN A 144 -17.18 11.72 -4.75
CA ASN A 144 -17.45 12.09 -6.13
C ASN A 144 -17.66 13.61 -6.29
N ALA A 145 -17.71 14.07 -7.54
CA ALA A 145 -17.89 15.49 -7.86
C ALA A 145 -19.15 16.12 -7.24
N LYS A 146 -20.23 15.35 -7.05
CA LYS A 146 -21.45 15.84 -6.41
C LYS A 146 -21.23 16.14 -4.92
N HIS A 147 -20.53 15.24 -4.21
CA HIS A 147 -20.14 15.48 -2.81
C HIS A 147 -19.23 16.70 -2.68
N LEU A 148 -18.23 16.85 -3.56
CA LEU A 148 -17.36 18.03 -3.56
C LEU A 148 -18.15 19.34 -3.72
N TYR A 149 -19.11 19.36 -4.67
CA TYR A 149 -19.90 20.56 -4.93
C TYR A 149 -20.73 20.96 -3.70
N ALA A 150 -21.32 19.99 -2.99
CA ALA A 150 -22.14 20.25 -1.81
C ALA A 150 -21.35 20.84 -0.63
N VAL A 151 -20.10 20.39 -0.41
CA VAL A 151 -19.23 20.90 0.68
C VAL A 151 -18.96 22.41 0.54
N ARG A 152 -18.94 22.95 -0.69
CA ARG A 152 -18.71 24.38 -0.94
C ARG A 152 -19.85 25.29 -0.46
N PHE A 153 -21.08 24.78 -0.31
CA PHE A 153 -22.24 25.59 0.10
C PHE A 153 -22.52 25.55 1.62
N LEU A 154 -21.66 24.88 2.39
CA LEU A 154 -21.74 24.80 3.85
C LEU A 154 -20.67 25.63 4.56
N ILE A 155 -19.87 26.39 3.81
CA ILE A 155 -18.84 27.34 4.28
C ILE A 155 -19.27 28.73 3.84
#